data_AF-A0A937KCN1-F1
#
_entry.id   AF-A0A937KCN1-F1
#
_cell.length_a   1.000
_cell.length_b   1.000
_cell.length_c   1.000
_cell.angle_alpha   90.00
_cell.angle_beta   90.00
_cell.angle_gamma   90.00
#
_symmetry.space_group_name_H-M   'P 1'
#
loop_
_entity.id
_entity.type
_entity.pdbx_description
1 polymer ?
#
loop_
_entity_poly.entity_id
_entity_poly.type
_entity_poly.pdbx_seq_one_letter_code
_entity_poly.pdbx_strand_id
1 'polypeptide(L)'
;MKKNTPWEDSQIRYALLLEGVNDLIRNTTRLAETYETTNMDFAQLIYENGLYELMKKADQLKTYERSFELMYYSMKGQVEQLKHLREVLQLFLIKDPINIPIN
;
A
#
# COMPACT_ATOMS: atom_id res chain seq x y z
N MET A 1 21.62 -13.03 31.13
CA MET A 1 20.57 -12.36 30.34
C MET A 1 19.25 -12.57 31.04
N LYS A 2 18.46 -11.51 31.25
CA LYS A 2 17.11 -11.62 31.82
C LYS A 2 16.20 -12.19 30.72
N LYS A 3 15.43 -13.23 31.04
CA LYS A 3 14.48 -13.84 30.10
C LYS A 3 13.20 -13.01 30.10
N ASN A 4 12.69 -12.68 28.92
CA ASN A 4 11.42 -11.98 28.78
C ASN A 4 10.26 -12.83 29.32
N THR A 5 9.26 -12.15 29.84
CA THR A 5 7.95 -12.72 30.13
C THR A 5 7.19 -13.00 28.84
N PRO A 6 6.21 -13.93 28.84
CA PRO A 6 5.34 -14.16 27.68
C PRO A 6 4.63 -12.89 27.20
N TRP A 7 4.30 -11.98 28.12
CA TRP A 7 3.74 -10.67 27.82
C TRP A 7 4.72 -9.79 27.04
N GLU A 8 5.96 -9.61 27.54
CA GLU A 8 7.00 -8.85 26.84
C GLU A 8 7.26 -9.42 25.44
N ASP A 9 7.31 -10.74 25.29
CA ASP A 9 7.50 -11.39 23.99
C ASP A 9 6.31 -11.18 23.04
N SER A 10 5.06 -11.19 23.55
CA SER A 10 3.87 -10.86 22.73
C SER A 10 3.94 -9.41 22.25
N GLN A 11 4.20 -8.47 23.15
CA GLN A 11 4.32 -7.04 22.81
C GLN A 11 5.39 -6.79 21.73
N ILE A 12 6.58 -7.41 21.86
CA ILE A 12 7.66 -7.27 20.88
C ILE A 12 7.25 -7.80 19.51
N ARG A 13 6.59 -8.97 19.45
CA ARG A 13 6.15 -9.56 18.18
C ARG A 13 5.13 -8.70 17.46
N TYR A 14 4.12 -8.21 18.18
CA TYR A 14 3.13 -7.31 17.61
C TYR A 14 3.74 -5.97 17.19
N ALA A 15 4.69 -5.43 17.95
CA ALA A 15 5.40 -4.21 17.58
C ALA A 15 6.14 -4.37 16.24
N LEU A 16 6.92 -5.44 16.08
CA LEU A 16 7.61 -5.76 14.82
C LEU A 16 6.64 -5.96 13.66
N LEU A 17 5.51 -6.62 13.90
CA LEU A 17 4.50 -6.84 12.87
C LEU A 17 3.83 -5.53 12.44
N LEU A 18 3.49 -4.66 13.40
CA LEU A 18 2.91 -3.34 13.12
C LEU A 18 3.90 -2.43 12.39
N GLU A 19 5.19 -2.49 12.75
CA GLU A 19 6.26 -1.79 12.04
C GLU A 19 6.35 -2.26 10.58
N GLY A 20 6.40 -3.58 10.36
CA GLY A 20 6.42 -4.15 9.01
C GLY A 20 5.21 -3.74 8.17
N VAL A 21 4.00 -3.73 8.76
CA VAL A 21 2.79 -3.26 8.06
C VAL A 21 2.85 -1.76 7.78
N ASN A 22 3.36 -0.93 8.70
CA ASN A 22 3.54 0.50 8.45
C ASN A 22 4.53 0.76 7.32
N ASP A 23 5.60 -0.01 7.23
CA ASP A 23 6.57 0.06 6.14
C ASP A 23 5.94 -0.34 4.80
N LEU A 24 5.12 -1.40 4.77
CA LEU A 24 4.37 -1.78 3.58
C LEU A 24 3.39 -0.70 3.14
N ILE A 25 2.65 -0.08 4.08
CA ILE A 25 1.74 1.04 3.78
C ILE A 25 2.53 2.20 3.16
N ARG A 26 3.63 2.61 3.80
CA ARG A 26 4.46 3.72 3.32
C ARG A 26 5.01 3.46 1.92
N ASN A 27 5.59 2.28 1.71
CA ASN A 27 6.21 1.92 0.43
C ASN A 27 5.17 1.79 -0.70
N THR A 28 4.01 1.18 -0.41
CA THR A 28 2.95 1.02 -1.41
C THR A 28 2.29 2.37 -1.74
N THR A 29 2.13 3.25 -0.75
CA THR A 29 1.64 4.62 -0.97
C THR A 29 2.58 5.39 -1.89
N ARG A 30 3.89 5.37 -1.59
CA ARG A 30 4.92 6.00 -2.43
C ARG A 30 4.96 5.42 -3.84
N LEU A 31 4.76 4.11 -3.99
CA LEU A 31 4.70 3.46 -5.30
C LEU A 31 3.50 3.97 -6.11
N ALA A 32 2.32 4.07 -5.50
CA ALA A 32 1.12 4.61 -6.16
C ALA A 32 1.31 6.07 -6.60
N GLU A 33 1.93 6.90 -5.75
CA GLU A 33 2.25 8.30 -6.07
C GLU A 33 3.27 8.39 -7.22
N THR A 34 4.34 7.59 -7.17
CA THR A 34 5.36 7.56 -8.22
C THR A 34 4.78 7.11 -9.56
N TYR A 35 3.87 6.13 -9.52
CA TYR A 35 3.15 5.65 -10.69
C TYR A 35 2.26 6.74 -11.30
N GLU A 36 1.52 7.47 -10.46
CA GLU A 36 0.70 8.62 -10.86
C GLU A 36 1.55 9.71 -11.52
N THR A 37 2.65 10.13 -10.88
CA THR A 37 3.56 11.14 -11.44
C THR A 37 4.15 10.69 -12.78
N THR A 38 4.65 9.46 -12.86
CA THR A 38 5.22 8.92 -14.11
C THR A 38 4.17 8.88 -15.22
N ASN A 39 2.92 8.57 -14.88
CA ASN A 39 1.83 8.59 -15.83
C ASN A 39 1.45 10.01 -16.27
N MET A 40 1.50 11.01 -15.38
CA MET A 40 1.29 12.40 -15.76
C MET A 40 2.35 12.88 -16.76
N ASP A 41 3.63 12.56 -16.51
CA ASP A 41 4.73 12.89 -17.44
C ASP A 41 4.51 12.22 -18.81
N PHE A 42 4.12 10.94 -18.81
CA PHE A 42 3.82 10.24 -20.06
C PHE A 42 2.57 10.78 -20.76
N ALA A 43 1.51 11.11 -20.01
CA ALA A 43 0.32 11.74 -20.56
C ALA A 43 0.64 13.10 -21.21
N GLN A 44 1.56 13.87 -20.62
CA GLN A 44 2.03 15.11 -21.25
C GLN A 44 2.67 14.84 -22.62
N LEU A 45 3.52 13.80 -22.72
CA LEU A 45 4.09 13.39 -24.01
C LEU A 45 2.99 12.99 -25.02
N ILE A 46 1.93 12.31 -24.56
CA ILE A 46 0.80 11.91 -25.40
C ILE A 46 0.06 13.14 -25.93
N TYR A 47 -0.42 13.98 -25.01
CA TYR A 47 -1.41 15.00 -25.33
C TYR A 47 -0.80 16.30 -25.86
N GLU A 48 0.41 16.66 -25.43
CA GLU A 48 1.04 17.93 -25.80
C GLU A 48 2.10 17.76 -26.90
N ASN A 49 2.78 16.61 -26.97
CA ASN A 49 3.93 16.40 -27.87
C ASN A 49 3.60 15.54 -29.10
N GLY A 50 2.33 15.54 -29.54
CA GLY A 50 1.92 15.03 -30.85
C GLY A 50 1.80 13.50 -30.96
N LEU A 51 1.96 12.76 -29.87
CA LEU A 51 1.77 11.31 -29.85
C LEU A 51 0.28 10.89 -29.85
N TYR A 52 -0.63 11.79 -29.46
CA TYR A 52 -2.07 11.54 -29.38
C TYR A 52 -2.63 10.93 -30.67
N GLU A 53 -2.40 11.58 -31.81
CA GLU A 53 -2.94 11.12 -33.11
C GLU A 53 -2.32 9.78 -33.54
N LEU A 54 -1.05 9.54 -33.21
CA LEU A 54 -0.39 8.26 -33.50
C LEU A 54 -0.98 7.13 -32.64
N MET A 55 -1.15 7.36 -31.34
CA MET A 55 -1.72 6.37 -30.43
C MET A 55 -3.20 6.09 -30.73
N LYS A 56 -3.95 7.10 -31.17
CA LYS A 56 -5.33 6.95 -31.61
C LYS A 56 -5.42 6.13 -32.90
N LYS A 57 -4.55 6.40 -33.89
CA LYS A 57 -4.48 5.59 -35.13
C LYS A 57 -4.08 4.14 -34.89
N ALA A 58 -3.23 3.89 -33.90
CA ALA A 58 -2.79 2.55 -33.51
C ALA A 58 -3.77 1.83 -32.55
N ASP A 59 -4.90 2.45 -32.20
CA ASP A 59 -5.87 1.97 -31.20
C ASP A 59 -5.24 1.61 -29.83
N GLN A 60 -4.16 2.31 -29.48
CA GLN A 60 -3.41 2.09 -28.23
C GLN A 60 -3.85 3.05 -27.12
N LEU A 61 -4.45 4.19 -27.48
CA LEU A 61 -4.78 5.24 -26.51
C LEU A 61 -5.71 4.75 -25.39
N LYS A 62 -6.85 4.14 -25.76
CA LYS A 62 -7.81 3.60 -24.79
C LYS A 62 -7.22 2.46 -23.95
N THR A 63 -6.38 1.63 -24.57
CA THR A 63 -5.69 0.52 -23.88
C THR A 63 -4.73 1.04 -22.82
N TYR A 64 -3.98 2.09 -23.14
CA TYR A 64 -3.13 2.80 -22.19
C TYR A 64 -3.94 3.39 -21.03
N GLU A 65 -4.97 4.20 -21.32
CA GLU A 65 -5.79 4.86 -20.29
C GLU A 65 -6.41 3.85 -19.32
N ARG A 66 -7.00 2.78 -19.87
CA ARG A 66 -7.58 1.71 -19.07
C ARG A 66 -6.54 0.98 -18.23
N SER A 67 -5.36 0.71 -18.78
CA SER A 67 -4.29 0.03 -18.05
C SER A 67 -3.79 0.88 -16.87
N PHE A 68 -3.67 2.19 -17.08
CA PHE A 68 -3.35 3.14 -16.01
C PHE A 68 -4.42 3.13 -14.92
N GLU A 69 -5.69 3.30 -15.29
CA GLU A 69 -6.81 3.33 -14.35
C GLU A 69 -6.85 2.07 -13.47
N LEU A 70 -6.76 0.89 -14.11
CA LEU A 70 -6.78 -0.39 -13.41
C LEU A 70 -5.62 -0.53 -12.43
N MET A 71 -4.42 -0.17 -12.86
CA MET A 71 -3.23 -0.28 -12.02
C MET A 71 -3.28 0.72 -10.85
N TYR A 72 -3.65 1.97 -11.13
CA TYR A 72 -3.75 3.01 -10.12
C TYR A 72 -4.74 2.63 -9.01
N TYR A 73 -5.95 2.21 -9.37
CA TYR A 73 -6.95 1.81 -8.39
C TYR A 73 -6.60 0.50 -7.68
N SER A 74 -5.92 -0.44 -8.34
CA SER A 74 -5.37 -1.63 -7.69
C SER A 74 -4.39 -1.26 -6.58
N MET A 75 -3.42 -0.38 -6.86
CA MET A 75 -2.43 0.07 -5.86
C MET A 75 -3.10 0.81 -4.70
N LYS A 76 -4.05 1.72 -4.98
CA LYS A 76 -4.82 2.40 -3.92
C LYS A 76 -5.61 1.40 -3.06
N GLY A 77 -6.24 0.41 -3.69
CA GLY A 77 -6.95 -0.66 -2.99
C GLY A 77 -6.04 -1.45 -2.05
N GLN A 78 -4.82 -1.78 -2.49
CA GLN A 78 -3.83 -2.46 -1.64
C GLN A 78 -3.41 -1.62 -0.43
N VAL A 79 -3.25 -0.30 -0.59
CA VAL A 79 -2.96 0.61 0.54
C VAL A 79 -4.07 0.57 1.57
N GLU A 80 -5.34 0.62 1.16
CA GLU A 80 -6.48 0.55 2.08
C GLU A 80 -6.58 -0.81 2.79
N GLN A 81 -6.31 -1.92 2.08
CA GLN A 81 -6.25 -3.25 2.68
C GLN A 81 -5.15 -3.35 3.75
N LEU A 82 -3.98 -2.77 3.52
CA LEU A 82 -2.89 -2.74 4.50
C LEU A 82 -3.22 -1.87 5.71
N LYS A 83 -3.88 -0.73 5.52
CA LYS A 83 -4.39 0.11 6.62
C LYS A 83 -5.40 -0.66 7.47
N HIS A 84 -6.32 -1.36 6.84
CA HIS A 84 -7.29 -2.19 7.55
C HIS A 84 -6.60 -3.34 8.32
N LEU A 85 -5.63 -4.02 7.70
CA LEU A 85 -4.84 -5.05 8.37
C LEU A 85 -4.16 -4.50 9.63
N ARG A 86 -3.57 -3.29 9.56
CA ARG A 86 -2.97 -2.64 10.73
C ARG A 86 -3.96 -2.47 11.87
N GLU A 87 -5.17 -2.01 11.58
CA GLU A 87 -6.24 -1.84 12.59
C GLU A 87 -6.63 -3.18 13.21
N VAL A 88 -6.78 -4.22 12.40
CA VAL A 88 -7.09 -5.58 12.86
C VAL A 88 -5.98 -6.12 13.78
N LEU A 89 -4.71 -5.89 13.44
CA LEU A 89 -3.58 -6.32 14.27
C LEU A 89 -3.52 -5.60 15.61
N GLN A 90 -3.85 -4.30 15.65
CA GLN A 90 -3.97 -3.56 16.91
C GLN A 90 -5.07 -4.13 17.80
N LEU A 91 -6.20 -4.55 17.23
CA LEU A 91 -7.26 -5.23 17.98
C LEU A 91 -6.82 -6.60 18.49
N PHE A 92 -6.06 -7.37 17.71
CA PHE A 92 -5.53 -8.66 18.17
C PHE A 92 -4.53 -8.51 19.31
N LEU A 93 -3.67 -7.50 19.28
CA LEU A 93 -2.78 -7.19 20.40
C LEU A 93 -3.55 -7.01 21.71
N ILE A 94 -4.65 -6.25 21.67
CA ILE A 94 -5.51 -5.97 22.84
C ILE A 94 -6.25 -7.23 23.31
N LYS A 95 -6.70 -8.07 22.36
CA LYS A 95 -7.49 -9.27 22.64
C LYS A 95 -6.66 -10.52 22.96
N ASP A 96 -5.36 -10.48 22.75
CA ASP A 96 -4.47 -11.59 23.09
C ASP A 96 -4.61 -11.89 24.59
N PRO A 97 -5.01 -13.12 24.98
CA PRO A 97 -5.15 -13.52 26.37
C PRO A 97 -3.91 -13.28 27.23
N ILE A 98 -2.71 -13.31 26.62
CA ILE A 98 -1.43 -13.03 27.30
C ILE A 98 -1.33 -11.55 27.71
N ASN A 99 -2.05 -10.66 27.03
CA ASN A 99 -2.08 -9.22 27.24
C ASN A 99 -3.27 -8.74 28.09
N ILE A 100 -4.15 -9.63 28.54
CA ILE A 100 -5.26 -9.29 29.43
C ILE A 100 -4.71 -9.20 30.87
N PRO A 101 -4.83 -8.04 31.56
CA PRO A 101 -4.41 -7.94 32.95
C PRO A 101 -5.24 -8.89 33.82
N ILE A 102 -4.55 -9.74 34.60
CA ILE A 102 -5.17 -10.55 35.64
C ILE A 102 -5.35 -9.63 36.85
N ASN A 103 -6.58 -9.20 37.10
CA ASN A 103 -6.96 -8.47 38.31
C ASN A 103 -6.91 -9.38 39.54
#